data_AF-A0A7C2I7V6-F1
#
_entry.id   AF-A0A7C2I7V6-F1
#
_cell.length_a   1.000
_cell.length_b   1.000
_cell.length_c   1.000
_cell.angle_alpha   90.00
_cell.angle_beta   90.00
_cell.angle_gamma   90.00
#
_symmetry.space_group_name_H-M   'P 1'
#
loop_
_entity.id
_entity.type
_entity.pdbx_description
1 polymer ?
#
loop_
_entity_poly.entity_id
_entity_poly.type
_entity_poly.pdbx_seq_one_letter_code
_entity_poly.pdbx_strand_id
1 'polypeptide(L)'
;MTEKLTIIFFWLAFAFYASSFIFYVDLFLSRRQLLNYLATITAIAGFTFHTLAFLTRWRYTGQIPLTGPFESYFTLAWALALTYLIIEWLAKIKVLGAWITPFI
;
A
#
# COMPACT_ATOMS: atom_id res chain seq x y z
N MET A 1 11.22 -5.53 -20.81
CA MET A 1 11.36 -4.18 -20.22
C MET A 1 10.29 -3.90 -19.17
N THR A 2 9.04 -4.29 -19.43
CA THR A 2 7.87 -4.18 -18.52
C THR A 2 8.01 -4.95 -17.20
N GLU A 3 8.61 -6.15 -17.22
CA GLU A 3 8.84 -6.94 -16.00
C GLU A 3 9.75 -6.20 -14.98
N LYS A 4 10.83 -5.56 -15.46
CA LYS A 4 11.72 -4.76 -14.62
C LYS A 4 10.99 -3.56 -13.99
N LEU A 5 10.07 -2.93 -14.73
CA LEU A 5 9.25 -1.82 -14.21
C LEU A 5 8.30 -2.29 -13.11
N THR A 6 7.66 -3.45 -13.27
CA THR A 6 6.83 -4.05 -12.23
C THR A 6 7.61 -4.28 -10.94
N ILE A 7 8.84 -4.81 -11.05
CA ILE A 7 9.70 -5.04 -9.88
C ILE A 7 10.10 -3.73 -9.20
N ILE A 8 10.46 -2.70 -9.96
CA ILE A 8 10.81 -1.39 -9.40
C ILE A 8 9.62 -0.77 -8.66
N PHE A 9 8.43 -0.78 -9.27
CA PHE A 9 7.22 -0.26 -8.64
C PHE A 9 6.81 -1.07 -7.40
N PHE A 10 6.99 -2.39 -7.41
CA PHE A 10 6.78 -3.23 -6.24
C PHE A 10 7.70 -2.83 -5.07
N TRP A 11 9.00 -2.67 -5.32
CA TRP A 11 9.94 -2.26 -4.26
C TRP A 11 9.68 -0.86 -3.73
N LEU A 12 9.26 0.07 -4.59
CA LEU A 12 8.83 1.39 -4.16
C LEU A 12 7.58 1.30 -3.29
N ALA A 13 6.57 0.53 -3.70
CA ALA A 13 5.37 0.31 -2.91
C ALA A 13 5.71 -0.23 -1.51
N PHE A 14 6.54 -1.28 -1.46
CA PHE A 14 7.01 -1.87 -0.21
C PHE A 14 7.72 -0.85 0.69
N ALA A 15 8.65 -0.06 0.14
CA ALA A 15 9.37 0.95 0.92
C ALA A 15 8.43 2.02 1.50
N PHE A 16 7.43 2.46 0.73
CA PHE A 16 6.46 3.44 1.20
C PHE A 16 5.48 2.85 2.23
N TYR A 17 5.03 1.61 2.07
CA TYR A 17 4.20 0.95 3.09
C TYR A 17 4.97 0.68 4.37
N ALA A 18 6.23 0.22 4.29
CA ALA A 18 7.09 0.07 5.46
C ALA A 18 7.28 1.41 6.20
N SER A 19 7.49 2.50 5.46
CA SER A 19 7.59 3.85 6.03
C SER A 19 6.27 4.27 6.69
N SER A 20 5.14 3.99 6.04
CA SER A 20 3.81 4.27 6.56
C SER A 20 3.54 3.51 7.86
N PHE A 21 3.90 2.22 7.92
CA PHE A 21 3.78 1.40 9.12
C PHE A 21 4.58 2.00 10.29
N ILE A 22 5.83 2.40 10.07
CA ILE A 22 6.65 3.06 11.10
C ILE A 22 5.94 4.32 11.61
N PHE A 23 5.43 5.18 10.71
CA PHE A 23 4.72 6.38 11.13
C PHE A 23 3.41 6.10 11.86
N TYR A 24 2.65 5.06 11.49
CA TYR A 24 1.44 4.65 12.21
C TYR A 24 1.75 4.10 13.60
N VAL A 25 2.85 3.35 13.76
CA VAL A 25 3.32 2.87 15.07
C VAL A 25 3.78 4.04 15.94
N ASP A 26 4.59 4.95 15.40
CA ASP A 26 5.07 6.13 16.13
C ASP A 26 3.93 7.06 16.53
N LEU A 27 2.92 7.20 15.68
CA LEU A 27 1.69 7.92 16.00
C LEU A 27 0.95 7.27 17.19
N PHE A 28 0.81 5.95 17.17
CA PHE A 28 0.14 5.19 18.23
C PHE A 28 0.83 5.39 19.58
N LEU A 29 2.16 5.43 19.59
CA LEU A 29 2.97 5.63 20.80
C LEU A 29 3.03 7.10 21.25
N SER A 30 3.22 8.04 20.32
CA SER A 30 3.58 9.43 20.62
C SER A 30 2.39 10.40 20.62
N ARG A 31 1.23 10.00 20.08
CA ARG A 31 0.02 10.84 19.89
C ARG A 31 0.24 12.18 19.17
N ARG A 32 1.37 12.34 18.46
CA ARG A 32 1.73 13.59 17.77
C ARG A 32 0.93 13.75 16.49
N GLN A 33 0.13 14.81 16.40
CA GLN A 33 -0.77 15.02 15.26
C GLN A 33 -0.05 15.23 13.92
N LEU A 34 1.19 15.74 13.91
CA LEU A 34 2.00 15.89 12.68
C LEU A 34 2.33 14.54 12.01
N LEU A 35 2.54 13.48 12.80
CA LEU A 35 2.84 12.14 12.28
C LEU A 35 1.64 11.52 11.55
N ASN A 36 0.42 11.97 11.87
CA ASN A 36 -0.80 11.52 11.17
C ASN A 36 -0.79 11.83 9.67
N TYR A 37 -0.27 12.99 9.28
CA TYR A 37 -0.27 13.39 7.88
C TYR A 37 0.79 12.62 7.09
N LEU A 38 1.97 12.42 7.68
CA LEU A 38 3.06 11.66 7.08
C LEU A 38 2.69 10.19 6.87
N ALA A 39 2.01 9.57 7.84
CA ALA A 39 1.53 8.18 7.74
C ALA A 39 0.56 7.99 6.56
N THR A 40 -0.43 8.88 6.43
CA THR A 40 -1.40 8.83 5.31
C THR A 40 -0.72 9.13 3.96
N ILE A 41 0.16 10.13 3.88
CA ILE A 41 0.86 10.49 2.64
C ILE A 41 1.71 9.33 2.13
N THR A 42 2.46 8.68 3.03
CA THR A 42 3.26 7.51 2.67
C THR A 42 2.41 6.30 2.27
N ALA A 43 1.26 6.08 2.93
CA ALA A 43 0.31 5.04 2.50
C ALA A 43 -0.23 5.27 1.09
N ILE A 44 -0.60 6.52 0.76
CA ILE A 44 -1.08 6.91 -0.57
C ILE A 44 0.03 6.73 -1.62
N ALA A 45 1.27 7.12 -1.29
CA ALA A 45 2.41 6.91 -2.17
C ALA A 45 2.66 5.42 -2.44
N GLY A 46 2.65 4.59 -1.39
CA GLY A 46 2.76 3.14 -1.50
C GLY A 46 1.67 2.53 -2.39
N PHE A 47 0.42 2.94 -2.16
CA PHE A 47 -0.72 2.50 -2.98
C PHE A 47 -0.62 2.93 -4.45
N THR A 48 -0.08 4.12 -4.71
CA THR A 48 0.16 4.59 -6.07
C THR A 48 1.14 3.69 -6.79
N PHE A 49 2.29 3.38 -6.18
CA PHE A 49 3.28 2.48 -6.76
C PHE A 49 2.77 1.04 -6.88
N HIS A 50 1.99 0.57 -5.90
CA HIS A 50 1.36 -0.75 -5.95
C HIS A 50 0.41 -0.86 -7.15
N THR A 51 -0.40 0.18 -7.38
CA THR A 51 -1.29 0.27 -8.54
C THR A 51 -0.51 0.28 -9.85
N LEU A 52 0.61 1.01 -9.93
CA LEU A 52 1.48 1.00 -11.12
C LEU A 52 2.10 -0.38 -11.37
N ALA A 53 2.54 -1.08 -10.31
CA ALA A 53 3.03 -2.45 -10.41
C ALA A 53 1.93 -3.40 -10.92
N PHE A 54 0.70 -3.28 -10.41
CA PHE A 54 -0.44 -4.07 -10.84
C PHE A 54 -0.79 -3.83 -12.31
N LEU A 55 -0.91 -2.56 -12.73
CA LEU A 55 -1.24 -2.20 -14.10
C LEU A 55 -0.16 -2.63 -15.10
N THR A 56 1.12 -2.47 -14.75
CA THR A 56 2.21 -2.94 -15.61
C THR A 56 2.23 -4.46 -15.75
N ARG A 57 1.97 -5.19 -14.66
CA ARG A 57 1.91 -6.66 -14.68
C ARG A 57 0.73 -7.17 -15.49
N TRP A 58 -0.45 -6.58 -15.31
CA TRP A 58 -1.63 -6.91 -16.11
C TRP A 58 -1.37 -6.69 -17.60
N ARG A 59 -0.84 -5.51 -17.97
CA ARG A 59 -0.52 -5.23 -19.38
C ARG A 59 0.51 -6.19 -19.98
N TYR A 60 1.47 -6.65 -19.18
CA TYR A 60 2.52 -7.54 -19.66
C TYR A 60 2.06 -8.99 -19.85
N THR A 61 1.27 -9.50 -18.90
CA THR A 61 0.79 -10.90 -18.92
C THR A 61 -0.47 -11.07 -19.76
N GLY A 62 -1.20 -9.99 -20.05
CA GLY A 62 -2.50 -10.04 -20.71
C GLY A 62 -3.62 -10.61 -19.84
N GLN A 63 -3.31 -10.95 -18.58
CA GLN A 63 -4.22 -11.55 -17.62
C GLN A 63 -4.24 -10.69 -16.35
N ILE A 64 -5.40 -10.66 -15.69
CA ILE A 64 -5.49 -9.99 -14.40
C ILE A 64 -4.59 -10.77 -13.40
N PRO A 65 -3.71 -10.11 -12.63
CA PRO A 65 -2.76 -10.77 -11.72
C PRO A 65 -3.46 -11.46 -10.53
N LEU A 66 -4.13 -12.58 -10.78
CA LEU A 66 -4.94 -13.30 -9.79
C LEU A 66 -4.70 -14.81 -9.81
N THR A 67 -3.93 -15.31 -10.77
CA THR A 67 -3.88 -16.75 -11.09
C THR A 67 -2.81 -17.50 -10.31
N GLY A 68 -1.71 -16.84 -9.94
CA GLY A 68 -0.64 -17.42 -9.12
C GLY A 68 -0.75 -17.04 -7.64
N PRO A 69 -0.23 -17.86 -6.70
CA PRO A 69 -0.27 -17.56 -5.26
C PRO A 69 0.31 -16.19 -4.92
N PHE A 70 1.49 -15.87 -5.49
CA PHE A 70 2.12 -14.57 -5.35
C PHE A 70 1.22 -13.44 -5.85
N GLU A 71 0.58 -13.62 -7.00
CA GLU A 71 -0.30 -12.61 -7.60
C GLU A 71 -1.58 -12.42 -6.78
N SER A 72 -2.12 -13.49 -6.20
CA SER A 72 -3.24 -13.43 -5.28
C SER A 72 -2.89 -12.61 -4.03
N TYR A 73 -1.72 -12.84 -3.40
CA TYR A 73 -1.27 -12.05 -2.24
C TYR A 73 -1.03 -10.59 -2.61
N PHE A 74 -0.36 -10.35 -3.73
CA PHE A 74 -0.09 -9.01 -4.25
C PHE A 74 -1.40 -8.23 -4.49
N THR A 75 -2.38 -8.84 -5.15
CA THR A 75 -3.69 -8.21 -5.40
C THR A 75 -4.54 -8.07 -4.14
N LEU A 76 -4.43 -9.00 -3.19
CA LEU A 76 -5.09 -8.88 -1.89
C LEU A 76 -4.52 -7.70 -1.10
N ALA A 77 -3.21 -7.53 -1.05
CA ALA A 77 -2.56 -6.40 -0.39
C ALA A 77 -2.97 -5.07 -1.04
N TRP A 78 -3.06 -5.03 -2.38
CA TRP A 78 -3.58 -3.86 -3.10
C TRP A 78 -5.04 -3.55 -2.69
N ALA A 79 -5.90 -4.56 -2.59
CA ALA A 79 -7.29 -4.39 -2.18
C ALA A 79 -7.42 -3.91 -0.73
N LEU A 80 -6.66 -4.50 0.20
CA LEU A 80 -6.62 -4.09 1.61
C LEU A 80 -6.17 -2.62 1.75
N ALA A 81 -5.13 -2.23 1.02
CA ALA A 81 -4.64 -0.85 1.02
C ALA A 81 -5.70 0.12 0.48
N LEU A 82 -6.40 -0.24 -0.61
CA LEU A 82 -7.49 0.57 -1.15
C LEU A 82 -8.63 0.71 -0.15
N THR A 83 -9.11 -0.40 0.42
CA THR A 83 -10.18 -0.40 1.42
C THR A 83 -9.80 0.44 2.63
N TYR A 84 -8.56 0.30 3.09
CA TYR A 84 -8.04 1.11 4.19
C TYR A 84 -8.09 2.61 3.88
N LEU A 85 -7.53 3.03 2.74
CA LEU A 85 -7.48 4.45 2.36
C LEU A 85 -8.89 5.04 2.18
N ILE A 86 -9.84 4.26 1.66
CA ILE A 86 -11.25 4.67 1.56
C ILE A 86 -11.85 4.88 2.95
N ILE A 87 -11.65 3.94 3.88
CA ILE A 87 -12.17 4.05 5.25
C ILE A 87 -11.53 5.25 5.97
N GLU A 88 -10.21 5.42 5.86
CA GLU A 88 -9.51 6.57 6.44
C GLU A 88 -10.03 7.90 5.87
N TRP A 89 -10.33 7.94 4.56
CA TRP A 89 -10.87 9.13 3.92
C TRP A 89 -12.30 9.46 4.35
N LEU A 90 -13.18 8.45 4.42
CA LEU A 90 -14.60 8.60 4.76
C LEU A 90 -14.83 8.81 6.26
N ALA A 91 -14.26 7.93 7.09
CA ALA A 91 -14.54 7.90 8.53
C ALA A 91 -13.55 8.73 9.35
N LYS A 92 -12.42 9.16 8.76
CA LYS A 92 -11.31 9.85 9.46
C LYS A 92 -10.71 9.03 10.61
N ILE A 93 -10.96 7.71 10.65
CA ILE A 93 -10.46 6.79 11.69
C ILE A 93 -9.08 6.28 11.27
N LYS A 94 -8.03 6.99 11.71
CA LYS A 94 -6.63 6.70 11.36
C LYS A 94 -6.00 5.55 12.15
N VAL A 95 -6.59 5.18 13.30
CA VAL A 95 -6.12 4.06 14.13
C VAL A 95 -6.10 2.74 13.36
N LEU A 96 -6.99 2.57 12.39
CA LEU A 96 -7.04 1.38 11.55
C LEU A 96 -5.77 1.21 10.69
N GLY A 97 -5.05 2.30 10.39
CA GLY A 97 -3.80 2.25 9.63
C GLY A 97 -2.72 1.45 10.34
N ALA A 98 -2.58 1.61 11.66
CA ALA A 98 -1.62 0.83 12.45
C ALA A 98 -1.92 -0.68 12.44
N TRP A 99 -3.18 -1.06 12.27
CA TRP A 99 -3.60 -2.47 12.21
C TRP A 99 -3.51 -3.06 10.80
N ILE A 100 -3.74 -2.26 9.75
CA ILE A 100 -3.80 -2.76 8.37
C ILE A 100 -2.46 -2.69 7.66
N THR A 101 -1.64 -1.68 7.96
CA THR A 101 -0.31 -1.51 7.34
C THR A 101 0.68 -2.69 7.51
N PRO A 102 0.63 -3.55 8.56
CA PRO A 102 1.46 -4.76 8.63
C PRO A 102 1.10 -5.84 7.59
N PHE A 103 -0.10 -5.76 7.01
CA PHE A 103 -0.62 -6.77 6.09
C PHE A 103 -0.47 -6.41 4.61
N ILE A 104 0.04 -5.22 4.30
CA ILE A 104 0.16 -4.68 2.93
C ILE A 104 1.61 -4.37 2.53
#